data_AF-A0A9D8ABR1-F1
#
_entry.id   AF-A0A9D8ABR1-F1
#
_cell.length_a   1.000
_cell.length_b   1.000
_cell.length_c   1.000
_cell.angle_alpha   90.00
_cell.angle_beta   90.00
_cell.angle_gamma   90.00
#
_symmetry.space_group_name_H-M   'P 1'
#
loop_
_entity.id
_entity.type
_entity.pdbx_description
1 polymer ?
#
loop_
_entity_poly.entity_id
_entity_poly.type
_entity_poly.pdbx_seq_one_letter_code
_entity_poly.pdbx_strand_id
1 'polypeptide(L)'
;MKKLLKPLSVFLSLNVLSVQLVAATPQNKSLKIHVGYIGEKLENIPEGYQKLVRQKMLGLINQNYYEFNNPTDLSRDYSDAVATVLLHNSSSFKDELTKLSKSADLDYIFVTSLSNISEDDNRIMLKGNVVRYNRKSNDIYQYEILSYAEDLDLHIRAMKTEMIETIPHSIHGISRNRAYILVGIVVVIAFAMSQSFGGLGNFLLGGGDDDKPDPPVGN
;
A
#
# COMPACT_ATOMS: atom_id res chain seq x y z
N MET A 1 37.18 -18.96 26.30
CA MET A 1 36.15 -18.81 25.23
C MET A 1 35.56 -17.39 25.17
N LYS A 2 36.35 -16.35 24.82
CA LYS A 2 35.85 -14.96 24.73
C LYS A 2 36.30 -14.18 23.49
N LYS A 3 37.12 -14.78 22.62
CA LYS A 3 37.70 -14.08 21.45
C LYS A 3 37.07 -14.45 20.10
N LEU A 4 36.18 -15.44 20.05
CA LEU A 4 35.56 -15.92 18.81
C LEU A 4 34.15 -15.36 18.53
N LEU A 5 33.58 -14.57 19.45
CA LEU A 5 32.23 -14.00 19.32
C LEU A 5 32.21 -12.58 18.73
N LYS A 6 33.38 -11.92 18.63
CA LYS A 6 33.47 -10.53 18.15
C LYS A 6 33.26 -10.36 16.63
N PRO A 7 33.76 -11.22 15.73
CA PRO A 7 33.57 -11.00 14.29
C PRO A 7 32.15 -11.36 13.82
N LEU A 8 31.46 -12.30 14.48
CA LEU A 8 30.11 -12.72 14.12
C LEU A 8 29.08 -11.61 14.41
N SER A 9 29.26 -10.89 15.52
CA SER A 9 28.34 -9.81 15.92
C SER A 9 28.42 -8.61 14.96
N VAL A 10 29.59 -8.31 14.40
CA VAL A 10 29.78 -7.20 13.45
C VAL A 10 29.13 -7.51 12.09
N PHE A 11 29.27 -8.75 11.61
CA PHE A 11 28.62 -9.19 10.36
C PHE A 11 27.09 -9.27 10.48
N LEU A 12 26.55 -9.61 11.67
CA LEU A 12 25.11 -9.61 11.89
C LEU A 12 24.54 -8.18 11.92
N SER A 13 25.24 -7.23 12.55
CA SER A 13 24.81 -5.82 12.57
C SER A 13 24.86 -5.15 11.19
N LEU A 14 25.84 -5.49 10.35
CA LEU A 14 25.95 -4.92 9.00
C LEU A 14 24.82 -5.40 8.06
N ASN A 15 24.36 -6.65 8.22
CA ASN A 15 23.24 -7.20 7.45
C ASN A 15 21.90 -6.60 7.90
N VAL A 16 21.68 -6.39 9.21
CA VAL A 16 20.45 -5.74 9.69
C VAL A 16 20.36 -4.28 9.25
N LEU A 17 21.50 -3.55 9.21
CA LEU A 17 21.56 -2.17 8.71
C LEU A 17 21.36 -2.08 7.19
N SER A 18 21.88 -3.02 6.41
CA SER A 18 21.72 -3.01 4.95
C SER A 18 20.30 -3.42 4.52
N VAL A 19 19.62 -4.32 5.25
CA VAL A 19 18.20 -4.62 5.00
C VAL A 19 17.31 -3.39 5.26
N GLN A 20 17.63 -2.59 6.28
CA GLN A 20 16.92 -1.33 6.54
C GLN A 20 17.26 -0.23 5.52
N LEU A 21 18.49 -0.20 4.97
CA LEU A 21 18.89 0.81 3.98
C LEU A 21 18.26 0.56 2.60
N VAL A 22 18.05 -0.71 2.21
CA VAL A 22 17.32 -1.06 0.97
C VAL A 22 15.83 -0.73 1.11
N ALA A 23 15.24 -0.96 2.29
CA ALA A 23 13.88 -0.53 2.62
C ALA A 23 13.71 1.00 2.74
N ALA A 24 14.80 1.74 2.93
CA ALA A 24 14.84 3.20 3.07
C ALA A 24 15.37 3.91 1.82
N THR A 25 15.32 3.27 0.63
CA THR A 25 15.39 4.06 -0.61
C THR A 25 14.17 4.97 -0.63
N PRO A 26 14.34 6.30 -0.53
CA PRO A 26 13.21 7.20 -0.56
C PRO A 26 12.64 7.13 -1.97
N GLN A 27 11.44 6.57 -2.13
CA GLN A 27 10.65 6.78 -3.34
C GLN A 27 10.43 8.29 -3.47
N ASN A 28 11.29 8.93 -4.25
CA ASN A 28 11.33 10.37 -4.47
C ASN A 28 10.30 10.80 -5.51
N LYS A 29 9.08 10.27 -5.37
CA LYS A 29 7.87 10.81 -5.97
C LYS A 29 6.80 10.68 -4.91
N SER A 30 6.16 11.80 -4.60
CA SER A 30 4.79 11.77 -4.10
C SER A 30 3.96 11.03 -5.15
N LEU A 31 3.91 9.70 -5.07
CA LEU A 31 3.14 8.85 -5.96
C LEU A 31 1.68 9.11 -5.61
N LYS A 32 1.09 10.10 -6.28
CA LYS A 32 -0.37 10.20 -6.39
C LYS A 32 -0.81 8.92 -7.07
N ILE A 33 -1.60 8.13 -6.37
CA ILE A 33 -2.16 6.90 -6.89
C ILE A 33 -3.56 7.25 -7.36
N HIS A 34 -3.88 6.94 -8.61
CA HIS A 34 -5.17 7.23 -9.20
C HIS A 34 -5.99 5.95 -9.27
N VAL A 35 -7.14 5.94 -8.60
CA VAL A 35 -8.03 4.77 -8.54
C VAL A 35 -9.36 5.17 -9.17
N GLY A 36 -9.72 4.50 -10.26
CA GLY A 36 -10.99 4.72 -10.93
C GLY A 36 -11.99 3.61 -10.64
N TYR A 37 -13.23 3.99 -10.38
CA TYR A 37 -14.36 3.05 -10.40
C TYR A 37 -15.20 3.29 -11.65
N ILE A 38 -15.29 2.29 -12.53
CA ILE A 38 -15.99 2.42 -13.82
C ILE A 38 -17.51 2.33 -13.64
N GLY A 39 -17.94 1.56 -12.65
CA GLY A 39 -19.34 1.30 -12.34
C GLY A 39 -19.70 -0.18 -12.41
N GLU A 40 -20.99 -0.41 -12.56
CA GLU A 40 -21.62 -1.71 -12.40
C GLU A 40 -22.34 -2.14 -13.68
N LYS A 41 -22.14 -3.40 -14.06
CA LYS A 41 -23.07 -4.13 -14.92
C LYS A 41 -24.03 -4.91 -14.02
N LEU A 42 -25.29 -4.49 -13.96
CA LEU A 42 -26.31 -5.11 -13.09
C LEU A 42 -27.43 -5.72 -13.95
N GLU A 43 -27.59 -7.03 -13.86
CA GLU A 43 -28.58 -7.78 -14.66
C GLU A 43 -29.68 -8.34 -13.76
N ASN A 44 -30.96 -8.10 -14.11
CA ASN A 44 -32.13 -8.60 -13.38
C ASN A 44 -32.22 -8.20 -11.88
N ILE A 45 -31.51 -7.15 -11.46
CA ILE A 45 -31.53 -6.65 -10.08
C ILE A 45 -32.54 -5.48 -10.01
N PRO A 46 -33.51 -5.46 -9.06
CA PRO A 46 -34.42 -4.33 -8.90
C PRO A 46 -33.71 -3.02 -8.55
N GLU A 47 -34.26 -1.88 -8.99
CA GLU A 47 -33.62 -0.55 -8.89
C GLU A 47 -33.17 -0.20 -7.45
N GLY A 48 -33.97 -0.54 -6.44
CA GLY A 48 -33.63 -0.30 -5.04
C GLY A 48 -32.32 -0.98 -4.63
N TYR A 49 -32.13 -2.24 -5.05
CA TYR A 49 -30.90 -3.00 -4.80
C TYR A 49 -29.75 -2.52 -5.68
N GLN A 50 -30.01 -2.05 -6.90
CA GLN A 50 -28.96 -1.44 -7.73
C GLN A 50 -28.33 -0.22 -7.04
N LYS A 51 -29.17 0.66 -6.47
CA LYS A 51 -28.69 1.84 -5.71
C LYS A 51 -27.90 1.42 -4.47
N LEU A 52 -28.34 0.38 -3.77
CA LEU A 52 -27.64 -0.17 -2.61
C LEU A 52 -26.26 -0.70 -3.00
N VAL A 53 -26.16 -1.49 -4.07
CA VAL A 53 -24.87 -1.98 -4.60
C VAL A 53 -23.96 -0.81 -4.93
N ARG A 54 -24.45 0.17 -5.68
CA ARG A 54 -23.70 1.38 -6.06
C ARG A 54 -23.16 2.11 -4.84
N GLN A 55 -24.00 2.35 -3.84
CA GLN A 55 -23.59 3.03 -2.61
C GLN A 55 -22.52 2.25 -1.85
N LYS A 56 -22.67 0.93 -1.72
CA LYS A 56 -21.69 0.09 -1.02
C LYS A 56 -20.36 0.02 -1.78
N MET A 57 -20.37 -0.09 -3.11
CA MET A 57 -19.14 -0.09 -3.91
C MET A 57 -18.43 1.26 -3.87
N LEU A 58 -19.17 2.37 -3.96
CA LEU A 58 -18.60 3.71 -3.79
C LEU A 58 -18.01 3.90 -2.39
N GLY A 59 -18.69 3.45 -1.34
CA GLY A 59 -18.17 3.52 0.03
C GLY A 59 -16.93 2.63 0.26
N LEU A 60 -16.83 1.51 -0.46
CA LEU A 60 -15.68 0.61 -0.41
C LEU A 60 -14.48 1.18 -1.18
N ILE A 61 -14.69 1.78 -2.35
CA ILE A 61 -13.61 2.17 -3.26
C ILE A 61 -13.22 3.64 -3.10
N ASN A 62 -14.08 4.52 -2.60
CA ASN A 62 -13.71 5.91 -2.35
C ASN A 62 -12.96 6.03 -1.01
N GLN A 63 -11.62 6.03 -1.06
CA GLN A 63 -10.76 6.11 0.12
C GLN A 63 -9.91 7.38 0.12
N ASN A 64 -9.56 7.85 1.32
CA ASN A 64 -8.85 9.13 1.51
C ASN A 64 -7.35 9.09 1.20
N TYR A 65 -6.78 7.92 0.90
CA TYR A 65 -5.35 7.73 0.71
C TYR A 65 -4.95 7.50 -0.75
N TYR A 66 -5.84 7.78 -1.70
CA TYR A 66 -5.54 7.89 -3.13
C TYR A 66 -6.50 8.88 -3.79
N GLU A 67 -6.20 9.26 -5.03
CA GLU A 67 -7.08 10.12 -5.81
C GLU A 67 -8.16 9.25 -6.46
N PHE A 68 -9.40 9.43 -6.02
CA PHE A 68 -10.54 8.64 -6.48
C PHE A 68 -11.22 9.31 -7.68
N ASN A 69 -11.25 8.60 -8.80
CA ASN A 69 -11.96 9.02 -10.01
C ASN A 69 -13.34 8.35 -10.01
N ASN A 70 -14.38 9.17 -9.85
CA ASN A 70 -15.73 8.66 -9.76
C ASN A 70 -16.24 8.16 -11.14
N PRO A 71 -17.16 7.19 -11.13
CA PRO A 71 -17.75 6.64 -12.36
C PRO A 71 -18.48 7.68 -13.23
N THR A 72 -19.11 8.69 -12.65
CA THR A 72 -19.87 9.69 -13.40
C THR A 72 -18.94 10.58 -14.25
N ASP A 73 -17.82 11.02 -13.68
CA ASP A 73 -16.79 11.80 -14.37
C ASP A 73 -16.09 10.94 -15.42
N LEU A 74 -15.75 9.68 -15.08
CA LEU A 74 -15.16 8.76 -16.05
C LEU A 74 -16.09 8.47 -17.24
N SER A 75 -17.39 8.28 -17.00
CA SER A 75 -18.36 8.11 -18.08
C SER A 75 -18.57 9.38 -18.91
N ARG A 76 -18.41 10.57 -18.32
CA ARG A 76 -18.52 11.84 -19.05
C ARG A 76 -17.32 12.05 -19.98
N ASP A 77 -16.12 11.80 -19.46
CA ASP A 77 -14.88 12.17 -20.14
C ASP A 77 -14.34 11.01 -21.03
N TYR A 78 -14.76 9.77 -20.77
CA TYR A 78 -14.32 8.55 -21.47
C TYR A 78 -15.48 7.58 -21.80
N SER A 79 -16.64 8.11 -22.19
CA SER A 79 -17.90 7.36 -22.40
C SER A 79 -17.74 6.04 -23.17
N ASP A 80 -17.06 6.08 -24.32
CA ASP A 80 -16.95 4.94 -25.22
C ASP A 80 -16.08 3.83 -24.63
N ALA A 81 -14.98 4.22 -23.98
CA ALA A 81 -14.07 3.29 -23.32
C ALA A 81 -14.75 2.64 -22.10
N VAL A 82 -15.48 3.43 -21.31
CA VAL A 82 -16.25 2.94 -20.16
C VAL A 82 -17.35 1.97 -20.61
N ALA A 83 -18.12 2.32 -21.64
CA ALA A 83 -19.16 1.45 -22.16
C ALA A 83 -18.59 0.12 -22.68
N THR A 84 -17.46 0.16 -23.39
CA THR A 84 -16.80 -1.05 -23.89
C THR A 84 -16.39 -1.98 -22.74
N VAL A 85 -15.74 -1.43 -21.71
CA VAL A 85 -15.34 -2.19 -20.51
C VAL A 85 -16.55 -2.81 -19.80
N LEU A 86 -17.67 -2.08 -19.67
CA LEU A 86 -18.88 -2.57 -19.01
C LEU A 86 -19.64 -3.64 -19.82
N LEU A 87 -19.53 -3.63 -21.16
CA LEU A 87 -20.12 -4.67 -22.01
C LEU A 87 -19.42 -6.03 -21.82
N HIS A 88 -18.19 -6.02 -21.30
CA HIS A 88 -17.44 -7.19 -20.83
C HIS A 88 -17.32 -8.30 -21.90
N ASN A 89 -16.37 -8.13 -22.84
CA ASN A 89 -15.97 -9.19 -23.75
C ASN A 89 -14.73 -9.91 -23.21
N SER A 90 -14.88 -11.17 -22.81
CA SER A 90 -13.83 -11.93 -22.10
C SER A 90 -12.49 -12.02 -22.82
N SER A 91 -12.47 -11.90 -24.17
CA SER A 91 -11.23 -11.96 -24.95
C SER A 91 -10.47 -10.62 -25.03
N SER A 92 -11.15 -9.48 -24.86
CA SER A 92 -10.57 -8.13 -25.01
C SER A 92 -10.58 -7.29 -23.74
N PHE A 93 -11.24 -7.76 -22.67
CA PHE A 93 -11.46 -7.00 -21.43
C PHE A 93 -10.18 -6.42 -20.82
N LYS A 94 -9.09 -7.20 -20.77
CA LYS A 94 -7.80 -6.73 -20.23
C LYS A 94 -7.18 -5.61 -21.08
N ASP A 95 -7.29 -5.71 -22.40
CA ASP A 95 -6.76 -4.72 -23.32
C ASP A 95 -7.56 -3.42 -23.26
N GLU A 96 -8.87 -3.51 -23.07
CA GLU A 96 -9.77 -2.37 -22.85
C GLU A 96 -9.44 -1.64 -21.56
N LEU A 97 -9.26 -2.38 -20.45
CA LEU A 97 -8.80 -1.82 -19.17
C LEU A 97 -7.42 -1.17 -19.30
N THR A 98 -6.50 -1.80 -20.04
CA THR A 98 -5.17 -1.24 -20.30
C THR A 98 -5.27 0.09 -21.05
N LYS A 99 -6.11 0.17 -22.09
CA LYS A 99 -6.32 1.41 -22.86
C LYS A 99 -6.93 2.50 -21.98
N LEU A 100 -7.99 2.18 -21.23
CA LEU A 100 -8.66 3.13 -20.34
C LEU A 100 -7.72 3.64 -19.24
N SER A 101 -6.90 2.76 -18.65
CA SER A 101 -5.92 3.15 -17.62
C SER A 101 -4.89 4.15 -18.13
N LYS A 102 -4.51 4.06 -19.40
CA LYS A 102 -3.57 4.99 -20.03
C LYS A 102 -4.23 6.31 -20.40
N SER A 103 -5.47 6.29 -20.89
CA SER A 103 -6.18 7.51 -21.30
C SER A 103 -6.65 8.36 -20.12
N ALA A 104 -7.07 7.71 -19.03
CA ALA A 104 -7.58 8.35 -17.82
C ALA A 104 -6.53 8.46 -16.70
N ASP A 105 -5.27 8.10 -16.99
CA ASP A 105 -4.14 8.04 -16.06
C ASP A 105 -4.46 7.35 -14.72
N LEU A 106 -5.06 6.16 -14.81
CA LEU A 106 -5.45 5.36 -13.64
C LEU A 106 -4.38 4.29 -13.34
N ASP A 107 -3.99 4.16 -12.08
CA ASP A 107 -3.13 3.07 -11.61
C ASP A 107 -3.93 1.80 -11.33
N TYR A 108 -5.12 1.97 -10.78
CA TYR A 108 -6.06 0.89 -10.47
C TYR A 108 -7.43 1.18 -11.03
N ILE A 109 -8.07 0.15 -11.58
CA ILE A 109 -9.44 0.25 -12.11
C ILE A 109 -10.31 -0.81 -11.45
N PHE A 110 -11.45 -0.38 -10.94
CA PHE A 110 -12.48 -1.24 -10.39
C PHE A 110 -13.69 -1.34 -11.33
N VAL A 111 -14.17 -2.56 -11.54
CA VAL A 111 -15.38 -2.85 -12.33
C VAL A 111 -16.22 -3.88 -11.56
N THR A 112 -17.53 -3.65 -11.48
CA THR A 112 -18.45 -4.58 -10.82
C THR A 112 -19.38 -5.20 -11.85
N SER A 113 -19.62 -6.52 -11.76
CA SER A 113 -20.59 -7.22 -12.59
C SER A 113 -21.39 -8.17 -11.71
N LEU A 114 -22.71 -7.95 -11.62
CA LEU A 114 -23.60 -8.74 -10.78
C LEU A 114 -24.91 -9.03 -11.51
N SER A 115 -25.46 -10.21 -11.27
CA SER A 115 -26.79 -10.59 -11.70
C SER A 115 -27.62 -11.11 -10.54
N ASN A 116 -28.93 -10.93 -10.61
CA ASN A 116 -29.86 -11.65 -9.75
C ASN A 116 -30.13 -13.04 -10.34
N ILE A 117 -29.90 -14.08 -9.53
CA ILE A 117 -30.19 -15.47 -9.90
C ILE A 117 -31.36 -16.06 -9.09
N SER A 118 -31.99 -15.26 -8.23
CA SER A 118 -33.19 -15.68 -7.52
C SER A 118 -34.40 -15.69 -8.46
N GLU A 119 -35.21 -16.73 -8.35
CA GLU A 119 -36.53 -16.82 -9.00
C GLU A 119 -37.64 -16.21 -8.13
N ASP A 120 -37.34 -15.84 -6.88
CA ASP A 120 -38.27 -15.20 -5.94
C ASP A 120 -38.14 -13.67 -6.02
N ASP A 121 -39.24 -13.00 -6.34
CA ASP A 121 -39.31 -11.53 -6.43
C ASP A 121 -39.06 -10.83 -5.08
N ASN A 122 -39.21 -11.53 -3.96
CA ASN A 122 -39.04 -10.97 -2.61
C ASN A 122 -37.60 -11.03 -2.11
N ARG A 123 -36.73 -11.84 -2.72
CA ARG A 123 -35.36 -12.07 -2.25
C ARG A 123 -34.39 -12.02 -3.40
N ILE A 124 -33.37 -11.17 -3.29
CA ILE A 124 -32.39 -10.98 -4.35
C ILE A 124 -31.12 -11.77 -4.02
N MET A 125 -30.76 -12.71 -4.89
CA MET A 125 -29.53 -13.49 -4.78
C MET A 125 -28.53 -12.97 -5.81
N LEU A 126 -27.52 -12.26 -5.34
CA LEU A 126 -26.48 -11.67 -6.16
C LEU A 126 -25.44 -12.72 -6.52
N LYS A 127 -25.15 -12.85 -7.82
CA LYS A 127 -24.04 -13.64 -8.36
C LYS A 127 -23.19 -12.79 -9.28
N GLY A 128 -21.87 -12.86 -9.13
CA GLY A 128 -20.95 -12.22 -10.07
C GLY A 128 -19.62 -11.91 -9.41
N ASN A 129 -18.99 -10.81 -9.82
CA ASN A 129 -17.64 -10.47 -9.40
C ASN A 129 -17.35 -8.98 -9.38
N VAL A 130 -16.38 -8.62 -8.54
CA VAL A 130 -15.69 -7.33 -8.58
C VAL A 130 -14.27 -7.57 -9.09
N VAL A 131 -13.88 -6.81 -10.10
CA VAL A 131 -12.56 -6.85 -10.70
C VAL A 131 -11.77 -5.62 -10.28
N ARG A 132 -10.51 -5.83 -9.90
CA ARG A 132 -9.48 -4.78 -9.79
C ARG A 132 -8.35 -5.05 -10.77
N TYR A 133 -8.14 -4.14 -11.71
CA TYR A 133 -7.00 -4.12 -12.59
C TYR A 133 -5.85 -3.29 -12.00
N ASN A 134 -4.62 -3.76 -12.13
CA ASN A 134 -3.40 -3.04 -11.75
C ASN A 134 -2.60 -2.72 -13.01
N ARG A 135 -2.48 -1.43 -13.36
CA ARG A 135 -1.76 -0.98 -14.56
C ARG A 135 -0.26 -1.31 -14.52
N LYS A 136 0.37 -1.27 -13.34
CA LYS A 136 1.81 -1.46 -13.19
C LYS A 136 2.23 -2.91 -13.45
N SER A 137 1.52 -3.87 -12.86
CA SER A 137 1.79 -5.30 -13.09
C SER A 137 1.03 -5.85 -14.29
N ASN A 138 0.05 -5.10 -14.80
CA ASN A 138 -0.89 -5.53 -15.82
C ASN A 138 -1.64 -6.81 -15.38
N ASP A 139 -2.05 -6.89 -14.12
CA ASP A 139 -2.78 -8.03 -13.57
C ASP A 139 -4.23 -7.68 -13.25
N ILE A 140 -5.06 -8.72 -13.27
CA ILE A 140 -6.48 -8.66 -12.88
C ILE A 140 -6.64 -9.48 -11.60
N TYR A 141 -7.18 -8.84 -10.58
CA TYR A 141 -7.63 -9.46 -9.35
C TYR A 141 -9.15 -9.53 -9.38
N GLN A 142 -9.71 -10.69 -9.03
CA GLN A 142 -11.15 -10.93 -9.05
C GLN A 142 -11.61 -11.42 -7.68
N TYR A 143 -12.69 -10.83 -7.19
CA TYR A 143 -13.41 -11.29 -6.01
C TYR A 143 -14.82 -11.69 -6.42
N GLU A 144 -15.24 -12.91 -6.05
CA GLU A 144 -16.55 -13.44 -6.41
C GLU A 144 -17.58 -13.16 -5.31
N ILE A 145 -18.79 -12.81 -5.74
CA ILE A 145 -19.94 -12.57 -4.87
C ILE A 145 -20.99 -13.63 -5.21
N LEU A 146 -21.42 -14.35 -4.17
CA LEU A 146 -22.54 -15.28 -4.22
C LEU A 146 -23.25 -15.24 -2.86
N SER A 147 -24.22 -14.36 -2.74
CA SER A 147 -24.97 -14.16 -1.49
C SER A 147 -26.27 -13.44 -1.74
N TYR A 148 -27.13 -13.45 -0.72
CA TYR A 148 -28.29 -12.57 -0.70
C TYR A 148 -27.84 -11.11 -0.56
N ALA A 149 -28.61 -10.19 -1.14
CA ALA A 149 -28.28 -8.77 -1.13
C ALA A 149 -28.16 -8.19 0.29
N GLU A 150 -28.88 -8.76 1.26
CA GLU A 150 -28.82 -8.43 2.67
C GLU A 150 -27.47 -8.75 3.31
N ASP A 151 -26.79 -9.80 2.83
CA ASP A 151 -25.49 -10.27 3.34
C ASP A 151 -24.29 -9.64 2.61
N LEU A 152 -24.54 -8.73 1.68
CA LEU A 152 -23.50 -8.08 0.86
C LEU A 152 -22.41 -7.40 1.72
N ASP A 153 -22.73 -6.95 2.93
CA ASP A 153 -21.77 -6.33 3.84
C ASP A 153 -20.61 -7.26 4.26
N LEU A 154 -20.83 -8.57 4.26
CA LEU A 154 -19.77 -9.54 4.53
C LEU A 154 -18.73 -9.53 3.40
N HIS A 155 -19.19 -9.50 2.14
CA HIS A 155 -18.32 -9.37 0.98
C HIS A 155 -17.62 -8.02 0.94
N ILE A 156 -18.30 -6.93 1.30
CA ILE A 156 -17.67 -5.60 1.38
C ILE A 156 -16.48 -5.60 2.33
N ARG A 157 -16.58 -6.23 3.50
CA ARG A 157 -15.46 -6.34 4.45
C ARG A 157 -14.31 -7.18 3.92
N ALA A 158 -14.61 -8.30 3.28
CA ALA A 158 -13.60 -9.15 2.67
C ALA A 158 -12.86 -8.41 1.53
N MET A 159 -13.60 -7.79 0.61
CA MET A 159 -13.03 -6.99 -0.47
C MET A 159 -12.21 -5.82 0.04
N LYS A 160 -12.60 -5.20 1.16
CA LYS A 160 -11.79 -4.14 1.77
C LYS A 160 -10.39 -4.65 2.10
N THR A 161 -10.30 -5.77 2.79
CA THR A 161 -9.02 -6.38 3.20
C THR A 161 -8.22 -6.84 1.98
N GLU A 162 -8.86 -7.51 1.03
CA GLU A 162 -8.18 -8.20 -0.06
C GLU A 162 -7.85 -7.29 -1.26
N MET A 163 -8.72 -6.34 -1.58
CA MET A 163 -8.64 -5.53 -2.80
C MET A 163 -8.28 -4.06 -2.54
N ILE A 164 -8.71 -3.49 -1.41
CA ILE A 164 -8.58 -2.05 -1.12
C ILE A 164 -7.33 -1.76 -0.27
N GLU A 165 -7.14 -2.50 0.82
CA GLU A 165 -5.98 -2.32 1.73
C GLU A 165 -4.66 -2.79 1.11
N THR A 166 -4.73 -3.63 0.07
CA THR A 166 -3.55 -4.04 -0.71
C THR A 166 -3.09 -3.00 -1.73
N ILE A 167 -3.84 -1.90 -1.92
CA ILE A 167 -3.41 -0.76 -2.73
C ILE A 167 -2.39 0.05 -1.91
N PRO A 168 -1.21 0.40 -2.48
CA PRO A 168 -0.27 1.26 -1.80
C PRO A 168 -0.94 2.59 -1.42
N HIS A 169 -0.65 3.09 -0.22
CA HIS A 169 -1.26 4.33 0.23
C HIS A 169 -0.50 5.51 -0.38
N SER A 170 -1.20 6.36 -1.12
CA SER A 170 -0.65 7.64 -1.56
C SER A 170 -0.47 8.52 -0.33
N ILE A 171 0.78 8.81 -0.01
CA ILE A 171 1.11 9.68 1.10
C ILE A 171 0.89 11.13 0.64
N HIS A 172 -0.35 11.59 0.58
CA HIS A 172 -0.62 13.02 0.62
C HIS A 172 -0.33 13.52 2.05
N GLY A 173 0.93 13.87 2.33
CA GLY A 173 1.26 14.70 3.51
C GLY A 173 2.11 14.10 4.64
N ILE A 174 3.14 13.29 4.38
CA ILE A 174 4.29 13.14 5.32
C ILE A 174 5.53 13.81 4.72
N SER A 175 5.38 15.08 4.33
CA SER A 175 6.51 15.96 4.05
C SER A 175 6.83 16.91 5.21
N ARG A 176 5.95 17.04 6.22
CA ARG A 176 6.11 18.11 7.21
C ARG A 176 7.04 17.82 8.39
N ASN A 177 7.30 16.56 8.75
CA ASN A 177 8.10 16.23 9.96
C ASN A 177 9.17 15.13 9.75
N ARG A 178 9.76 15.02 8.55
CA ARG A 178 10.89 14.09 8.31
C ARG A 178 12.10 14.35 9.21
N ALA A 179 12.24 15.59 9.69
CA ALA A 179 13.26 15.97 10.67
C ALA A 179 13.12 15.19 12.00
N TYR A 180 11.91 14.91 12.48
CA TYR A 180 11.71 14.22 13.77
C TYR A 180 12.05 12.73 13.70
N ILE A 181 11.85 12.07 12.54
CA ILE A 181 12.24 10.67 12.35
C ILE A 181 13.76 10.56 12.27
N LEU A 182 14.42 11.47 11.54
CA LEU A 182 15.88 11.51 11.47
C LEU A 182 16.52 11.90 12.81
N VAL A 183 15.95 12.84 13.55
CA VAL A 183 16.37 13.18 14.91
C VAL A 183 16.19 11.99 15.85
N GLY A 184 15.08 11.25 15.76
CA GLY A 184 14.86 10.04 16.54
C GLY A 184 15.91 8.95 16.27
N ILE A 185 16.25 8.72 15.00
CA ILE A 185 17.30 7.77 14.59
C ILE A 185 18.68 8.23 15.09
N VAL A 186 19.01 9.52 14.96
CA VAL A 186 20.28 10.07 15.46
C VAL A 186 20.37 9.97 16.98
N VAL A 187 19.28 10.20 17.72
CA VAL A 187 19.25 10.05 19.18
C VAL A 187 19.44 8.59 19.60
N VAL A 188 18.80 7.63 18.91
CA VAL A 188 18.98 6.20 19.20
C VAL A 188 20.41 5.74 18.87
N ILE A 189 20.99 6.20 17.77
CA ILE A 189 22.38 5.90 17.41
C ILE A 189 23.34 6.56 18.41
N ALA A 190 23.14 7.81 18.79
CA ALA A 190 23.94 8.50 19.80
C ALA A 190 23.84 7.81 21.17
N PHE A 191 22.64 7.38 21.58
CA PHE A 191 22.43 6.62 22.80
C PHE A 191 23.09 5.24 22.75
N ALA A 192 22.97 4.52 21.63
CA ALA A 192 23.64 3.23 21.44
C ALA A 192 25.19 3.37 21.42
N MET A 193 25.71 4.44 20.82
CA MET A 193 27.15 4.75 20.87
C MET A 193 27.60 5.15 22.28
N SER A 194 26.77 5.85 23.05
CA SER A 194 27.06 6.20 24.45
C SER A 194 27.11 4.99 25.39
N GLN A 195 26.35 3.93 25.08
CA GLN A 195 26.35 2.67 25.82
C GLN A 195 27.48 1.72 25.37
N SER A 196 27.93 1.83 24.12
CA SER A 196 28.93 0.92 23.51
C SER A 196 30.38 1.41 23.64
N PHE A 197 30.62 2.71 23.81
CA PHE A 197 31.97 3.28 23.89
C PHE A 197 32.18 4.17 25.11
N GLY A 198 32.35 3.56 26.29
CA GLY A 198 32.93 4.20 27.46
C GLY A 198 34.43 4.55 27.32
N GLY A 199 34.94 4.79 26.09
CA GLY A 199 36.36 4.98 25.82
C GLY A 199 36.70 6.02 24.74
N LEU A 200 35.72 6.69 24.13
CA LEU A 200 35.98 7.67 23.07
C LEU A 200 36.40 9.06 23.61
N GLY A 201 36.25 9.29 24.92
CA GLY A 201 36.74 10.50 25.60
C GLY A 201 38.27 10.62 25.61
N ASN A 202 38.99 9.49 25.68
CA ASN A 202 40.48 9.47 25.69
C ASN A 202 41.12 9.69 24.32
N PHE A 203 40.34 9.65 23.23
CA PHE A 203 40.87 9.81 21.87
C PHE A 203 40.62 11.21 21.29
N LEU A 204 39.60 11.91 21.78
CA LEU A 204 39.27 13.28 21.31
C LEU A 204 39.90 14.38 22.17
N LEU A 205 40.32 14.09 23.39
CA LEU A 205 41.09 15.02 24.23
C LEU A 205 42.57 14.60 24.20
N GLY A 206 43.23 14.95 23.11
CA GLY A 206 44.68 14.91 23.06
C GLY A 206 45.30 15.93 24.00
N GLY A 207 46.15 15.45 24.91
CA GLY A 207 47.27 16.21 25.48
C GLY A 207 47.13 16.62 26.96
N GLY A 208 48.07 16.16 27.79
CA GLY A 208 48.35 16.80 29.10
C GLY A 208 48.96 15.90 30.17
N ASP A 209 50.26 15.65 30.06
CA ASP A 209 51.30 15.50 31.10
C ASP A 209 51.33 14.41 32.20
N ASP A 210 52.60 14.01 32.41
CA ASP A 210 53.30 13.55 33.61
C ASP A 210 52.94 12.20 34.24
N ASP A 211 53.79 11.19 33.95
CA ASP A 211 54.39 10.43 35.05
C ASP A 211 55.81 9.96 34.68
N LYS A 212 56.78 10.47 35.43
CA LYS A 212 58.19 10.08 35.38
C LYS A 212 58.34 8.64 35.89
N PRO A 213 59.32 7.86 35.40
CA PRO A 213 59.61 6.56 35.99
C PRO A 213 60.24 6.74 37.38
N ASP A 214 59.72 6.01 38.37
CA ASP A 214 60.31 5.88 39.71
C ASP A 214 61.75 5.33 39.64
N PRO A 215 62.67 5.79 40.51
CA PRO A 215 64.05 5.34 40.49
C PRO A 215 64.21 3.91 41.04
N PRO A 216 65.23 3.15 40.60
CA PRO A 216 65.45 1.80 41.08
C PRO A 216 65.94 1.78 42.53
N VAL A 217 65.46 0.77 43.25
CA VAL A 217 65.83 0.41 44.63
C VAL A 217 67.30 -0.06 44.66
N GLY A 218 68.05 0.39 45.65
CA GLY A 218 69.49 0.19 45.75
C GLY A 218 69.96 -1.24 46.07
N ASN A 219 71.21 -1.49 45.71
CA ASN A 219 72.26 -2.15 46.50
C ASN A 219 73.58 -1.43 46.23
#